data_AF-A0A661HGA1-F1
#
_entry.id   AF-A0A661HGA1-F1
#
_cell.length_a   1.000
_cell.length_b   1.000
_cell.length_c   1.000
_cell.angle_alpha   90.00
_cell.angle_beta   90.00
_cell.angle_gamma   90.00
#
_symmetry.space_group_name_H-M   'P 1'
#
loop_
_entity.id
_entity.type
_entity.pdbx_description
1 polymer ?
#
loop_
_entity_poly.entity_id
_entity_poly.type
_entity_poly.pdbx_seq_one_letter_code
_entity_poly.pdbx_strand_id
1 'polypeptide(L)'
;MIRLTKENYIGIAMHYYDNIQCNTVEEFQHDMYRITCIKKLVDKYLVSGNINLRLVLNHMIVLHNSFDGLMQELLKLKLENKHHPVVKTVLVFLKYIESNDWNEVQEDSKIFNELRKI
;
A
#
# COMPACT_ATOMS: atom_id res chain seq x y z
N MET A 1 4.03 2.40 21.96
CA MET A 1 4.11 2.05 20.52
C MET A 1 5.54 2.24 20.06
N ILE A 2 6.13 1.23 19.43
CA ILE A 2 7.44 1.35 18.78
C ILE A 2 7.22 2.16 17.49
N ARG A 3 7.95 3.25 17.30
CA ARG A 3 7.85 4.08 16.09
C ARG A 3 8.54 3.40 14.91
N LEU A 4 7.86 3.28 13.78
CA LEU A 4 8.43 2.77 12.53
C LEU A 4 9.47 3.76 11.96
N THR A 5 10.67 3.28 11.65
CA THR A 5 11.76 4.02 11.00
C THR A 5 12.40 3.19 9.89
N LYS A 6 13.25 3.81 9.07
CA LYS A 6 13.93 3.11 7.96
C LYS A 6 14.88 2.02 8.44
N GLU A 7 15.34 2.10 9.69
CA GLU A 7 16.28 1.19 10.31
C GLU A 7 15.58 -0.01 10.96
N ASN A 8 14.37 0.17 11.49
CA ASN A 8 13.68 -0.87 12.29
C ASN A 8 12.46 -1.51 11.61
N TYR A 9 12.00 -0.98 10.47
CA TYR A 9 10.74 -1.42 9.87
C TYR A 9 10.71 -2.90 9.48
N ILE A 10 11.85 -3.50 9.11
CA ILE A 10 11.90 -4.93 8.74
C ILE A 10 11.59 -5.80 9.96
N GLY A 11 12.29 -5.57 11.08
CA GLY A 11 12.07 -6.35 12.30
C GLY A 11 10.66 -6.18 12.85
N ILE A 12 10.12 -4.97 12.79
CA ILE A 12 8.72 -4.71 13.16
C ILE A 12 7.77 -5.41 12.19
N ALA A 13 7.98 -5.30 10.88
CA ALA A 13 7.13 -5.96 9.88
C ALA A 13 7.12 -7.48 10.06
N MET A 14 8.28 -8.11 10.34
CA MET A 14 8.33 -9.55 10.61
C MET A 14 7.58 -9.95 11.88
N HIS A 15 7.62 -9.14 12.93
CA HIS A 15 6.91 -9.41 14.19
C HIS A 15 5.38 -9.38 14.03
N TYR A 16 4.87 -8.50 13.17
CA TYR A 16 3.43 -8.34 12.90
C TYR A 16 2.98 -9.04 11.61
N TYR A 17 3.86 -9.83 10.97
CA TYR A 17 3.53 -10.60 9.79
C TYR A 17 2.70 -11.80 10.21
N ASP A 18 1.42 -11.81 9.84
CA ASP A 18 0.49 -12.90 10.14
C ASP A 18 -0.13 -13.40 8.84
N ASN A 19 0.65 -14.21 8.11
CA ASN A 19 0.16 -14.92 6.95
C ASN A 19 0.22 -16.42 7.22
N ILE A 20 -0.94 -17.00 7.57
CA ILE A 20 -1.11 -18.42 7.91
C ILE A 20 -0.57 -19.36 6.79
N GLN A 21 -0.52 -18.88 5.55
CA GLN A 21 -0.02 -19.65 4.41
C GLN A 21 1.48 -19.48 4.13
N CYS A 22 2.15 -18.51 4.77
CA CYS A 22 3.56 -18.22 4.54
C CYS A 22 4.40 -18.54 5.76
N ASN A 23 5.37 -19.42 5.56
CA ASN A 23 6.20 -19.98 6.63
C ASN A 23 7.70 -19.67 6.44
N THR A 24 8.05 -18.92 5.39
CA THR A 24 9.46 -18.66 5.02
C THR A 24 9.79 -17.17 4.93
N VAL A 25 11.07 -16.85 5.10
CA VAL A 25 11.57 -15.46 5.02
C VAL A 25 11.46 -14.92 3.59
N GLU A 26 11.60 -15.79 2.59
CA GLU A 26 11.50 -15.49 1.18
C GLU A 26 10.09 -14.99 0.81
N GLU A 27 9.05 -15.64 1.35
CA GLU A 27 7.66 -15.24 1.14
C GLU A 27 7.35 -13.88 1.78
N PHE A 28 7.82 -13.66 3.02
CA PHE A 28 7.75 -12.35 3.67
C PHE A 28 8.42 -11.26 2.81
N GLN A 29 9.62 -11.54 2.29
CA GLN A 29 10.34 -10.59 1.43
C GLN A 29 9.57 -10.31 0.14
N HIS A 30 8.93 -11.32 -0.44
CA HIS A 30 8.11 -11.18 -1.63
C HIS A 30 6.88 -10.28 -1.37
N ASP A 31 6.19 -10.47 -0.24
CA ASP A 31 5.09 -9.59 0.14
C ASP A 31 5.56 -8.16 0.41
N MET A 32 6.70 -7.98 1.10
CA MET A 32 7.32 -6.67 1.27
C MET A 32 7.69 -6.00 -0.07
N TYR A 33 8.10 -6.79 -1.06
CA TYR A 33 8.42 -6.28 -2.39
C TYR A 33 7.20 -5.67 -3.11
N ARG A 34 5.97 -6.05 -2.74
CA ARG A 34 4.75 -5.47 -3.31
C ARG A 34 4.64 -3.97 -3.08
N ILE A 35 5.17 -3.45 -1.97
CA ILE A 35 5.25 -2.01 -1.73
C ILE A 35 6.10 -1.32 -2.81
N THR A 36 7.21 -1.97 -3.21
CA THR A 36 8.07 -1.48 -4.31
C THR A 36 7.35 -1.54 -5.66
N CYS A 37 6.57 -2.61 -5.91
CA CYS A 37 5.74 -2.72 -7.11
C CYS A 37 4.68 -1.63 -7.18
N ILE A 38 3.96 -1.38 -6.07
CA ILE A 38 2.99 -0.28 -5.96
C ILE A 38 3.66 1.05 -6.28
N LYS A 39 4.82 1.33 -5.66
CA LYS A 39 5.58 2.56 -5.95
C LYS A 39 5.86 2.72 -7.44
N LYS A 40 6.39 1.69 -8.10
CA LYS A 40 6.68 1.71 -9.55
C LYS A 40 5.44 1.93 -10.41
N LEU A 41 4.31 1.32 -10.06
CA LEU A 41 3.04 1.48 -10.78
C LEU A 41 2.51 2.92 -10.65
N VAL A 42 2.59 3.49 -9.44
CA VAL A 42 2.17 4.87 -9.19
C VAL A 42 3.14 5.87 -9.85
N ASP A 43 4.45 5.66 -9.79
CA ASP A 43 5.43 6.49 -10.53
C ASP A 43 5.13 6.51 -12.03
N LYS A 44 4.85 5.34 -12.64
CA LYS A 44 4.46 5.25 -14.06
C LYS A 44 3.16 6.00 -14.34
N TYR A 45 2.20 5.93 -13.43
CA TYR A 45 0.94 6.66 -13.54
C TYR A 45 1.15 8.18 -13.49
N LEU A 46 1.98 8.67 -12.56
CA LEU A 46 2.26 10.10 -12.43
C LEU A 46 2.94 10.68 -13.69
N VAL A 47 3.68 9.85 -14.45
CA VAL A 47 4.31 10.25 -15.70
C VAL A 47 3.39 10.10 -16.92
N SER A 48 2.72 8.95 -17.05
CA SER A 48 2.01 8.56 -18.27
C SER A 48 0.49 8.72 -18.21
N GLY A 49 -0.06 8.92 -17.01
CA GLY A 49 -1.49 8.87 -16.72
C GLY A 49 -2.10 7.47 -16.77
N ASN A 50 -1.34 6.42 -17.08
CA ASN A 50 -1.86 5.05 -17.23
C ASN A 50 -1.45 4.17 -16.05
N ILE A 51 -2.39 3.40 -15.51
CA ILE A 51 -2.18 2.51 -14.36
C ILE A 51 -2.94 1.20 -14.53
N ASN A 52 -2.34 0.09 -14.11
CA ASN A 52 -3.06 -1.18 -13.99
C ASN A 52 -3.65 -1.29 -12.58
N LEU A 53 -4.88 -0.81 -12.41
CA LEU A 53 -5.53 -0.79 -11.10
C LEU A 53 -5.79 -2.17 -10.53
N ARG A 54 -6.12 -3.18 -11.35
CA ARG A 54 -6.32 -4.55 -10.88
C ARG A 54 -5.05 -5.11 -10.21
N LEU A 55 -3.88 -4.80 -10.77
CA LEU A 55 -2.60 -5.18 -10.18
C LEU A 55 -2.30 -4.43 -8.87
N VAL A 56 -2.61 -3.13 -8.80
CA VAL A 56 -2.47 -2.35 -7.56
C VAL A 56 -3.40 -2.89 -6.48
N LEU A 57 -4.68 -3.15 -6.80
CA LEU A 57 -5.66 -3.73 -5.88
C LEU A 57 -5.17 -5.08 -5.36
N ASN A 58 -4.69 -5.97 -6.23
CA ASN A 58 -4.12 -7.25 -5.82
C ASN A 58 -2.98 -7.06 -4.80
N HIS A 59 -2.03 -6.18 -5.10
CA HIS A 59 -0.91 -5.91 -4.19
C HIS A 59 -1.36 -5.35 -2.84
N MET A 60 -2.32 -4.43 -2.83
CA MET A 60 -2.88 -3.86 -1.59
C MET A 60 -3.62 -4.92 -0.77
N ILE A 61 -4.41 -5.78 -1.41
CA ILE A 61 -5.15 -6.84 -0.72
C ILE A 61 -4.18 -7.83 -0.05
N VAL A 62 -3.15 -8.28 -0.77
CA VAL A 62 -2.16 -9.19 -0.19
C VAL A 62 -1.41 -8.52 0.96
N LEU A 63 -0.99 -7.25 0.80
CA LEU A 63 -0.34 -6.52 1.89
C LEU A 63 -1.24 -6.37 3.11
N HIS A 64 -2.53 -6.09 2.94
CA HIS A 64 -3.46 -6.00 4.05
C HIS A 64 -3.66 -7.36 4.73
N ASN A 65 -3.79 -8.44 3.98
CA ASN A 65 -3.93 -9.77 4.57
C ASN A 65 -2.67 -10.20 5.34
N SER A 66 -1.48 -9.75 4.92
CA SER A 66 -0.21 -10.13 5.55
C SER A 66 0.22 -9.23 6.71
N PHE A 67 -0.18 -7.94 6.69
CA PHE A 67 0.32 -6.92 7.63
C PHE A 67 -0.80 -6.17 8.37
N ASP A 68 -2.06 -6.41 8.02
CA ASP A 68 -3.26 -5.79 8.61
C ASP A 68 -3.10 -4.27 8.82
N GLY A 69 -3.22 -3.79 10.06
CA GLY A 69 -3.08 -2.38 10.41
C GLY A 69 -1.68 -1.80 10.19
N LEU A 70 -0.63 -2.63 10.20
CA LEU A 70 0.75 -2.18 9.98
C LEU A 70 1.00 -1.77 8.51
N MET A 71 0.20 -2.29 7.57
CA MET A 71 0.31 -1.97 6.15
C MET A 71 0.33 -0.45 5.91
N GLN A 72 -0.53 0.32 6.59
CA GLN A 72 -0.63 1.76 6.38
C GLN A 72 0.66 2.50 6.76
N GLU A 73 1.27 2.12 7.89
CA GLU A 73 2.53 2.71 8.34
C GLU A 73 3.69 2.35 7.41
N LEU A 74 3.72 1.10 6.92
CA LEU A 74 4.69 0.65 5.92
C LEU A 74 4.57 1.44 4.62
N LEU A 75 3.35 1.67 4.13
CA LEU A 75 3.09 2.49 2.94
C LEU A 75 3.56 3.93 3.16
N LYS A 76 3.20 4.57 4.28
CA LYS A 76 3.66 5.94 4.62
C LYS A 76 5.18 6.06 4.72
N LEU A 77 5.85 5.04 5.24
CA LEU A 77 7.30 5.05 5.40
C LEU A 77 8.03 4.89 4.07
N LYS A 78 7.50 4.06 3.16
CA LYS A 78 8.18 3.63 1.93
C LYS A 78 7.78 4.47 0.70
N LEU A 79 6.63 5.12 0.74
CA LEU A 79 6.15 6.00 -0.32
C LEU A 79 6.46 7.46 -0.03
N GLU A 80 6.62 8.22 -1.11
CA GLU A 80 6.74 9.69 -1.06
C GLU A 80 5.36 10.35 -1.17
N ASN A 81 5.24 11.60 -0.68
CA ASN A 81 3.98 12.37 -0.66
C ASN A 81 3.24 12.39 -2.01
N LYS A 82 3.96 12.45 -3.13
CA LYS A 82 3.38 12.43 -4.49
C LYS A 82 2.56 11.17 -4.80
N HIS A 83 2.82 10.05 -4.13
CA HIS A 83 2.11 8.79 -4.32
C HIS A 83 0.84 8.68 -3.47
N HIS A 84 0.78 9.45 -2.37
CA HIS A 84 -0.29 9.32 -1.38
C HIS A 84 -1.69 9.54 -1.95
N PRO A 85 -1.95 10.49 -2.88
CA PRO A 85 -3.29 10.66 -3.47
C PRO A 85 -3.83 9.37 -4.10
N VAL A 86 -3.02 8.70 -4.90
CA VAL A 86 -3.39 7.44 -5.58
C VAL A 86 -3.61 6.33 -4.56
N VAL A 87 -2.67 6.16 -3.63
CA VAL A 87 -2.73 5.09 -2.63
C VAL A 87 -3.90 5.29 -1.66
N LYS A 88 -4.13 6.51 -1.16
CA LYS A 88 -5.29 6.85 -0.33
C LYS A 88 -6.59 6.46 -1.03
N THR A 89 -6.74 6.85 -2.30
CA THR A 89 -7.95 6.54 -3.08
C THR A 89 -8.21 5.03 -3.16
N VAL A 90 -7.16 4.23 -3.40
CA VAL A 90 -7.28 2.77 -3.44
C VAL A 90 -7.63 2.19 -2.06
N LEU A 91 -7.01 2.68 -0.98
CA LEU A 91 -7.28 2.21 0.38
C LEU A 91 -8.71 2.55 0.84
N VAL A 92 -9.20 3.75 0.54
CA VAL A 92 -10.59 4.17 0.80
C VAL A 92 -11.56 3.30 0.01
N PHE A 93 -11.29 3.04 -1.27
CA PHE A 93 -12.11 2.17 -2.10
C PHE A 93 -12.20 0.74 -1.55
N LEU A 94 -11.09 0.19 -1.05
CA LEU A 94 -11.03 -1.12 -0.40
C LEU A 94 -11.64 -1.13 1.02
N LYS A 95 -11.99 0.05 1.56
CA LYS A 95 -12.45 0.24 2.95
C LYS A 95 -11.41 -0.18 3.99
N TYR A 96 -10.13 -0.06 3.65
CA TYR A 96 -9.02 -0.29 4.58
C TYR A 96 -8.70 0.94 5.44
N ILE A 97 -9.19 2.10 5.01
CA ILE A 97 -9.16 3.37 5.74
C ILE A 97 -10.49 4.12 5.50
N GLU A 98 -10.83 5.04 6.39
CA GLU A 98 -11.92 5.99 6.19
C GLU A 98 -11.48 7.16 5.29
N SER A 99 -12.42 7.87 4.66
CA SER A 99 -12.08 9.03 3.81
C SER A 99 -11.43 10.20 4.59
N ASN A 100 -11.72 10.29 5.89
CA ASN A 100 -11.12 11.25 6.83
C ASN A 100 -9.72 10.80 7.32
N ASP A 101 -9.26 9.60 6.95
CA ASP A 101 -7.87 9.23 7.18
C ASP A 101 -6.99 10.01 6.20
N TRP A 102 -5.81 10.41 6.68
CA TRP A 102 -4.85 11.16 5.87
C TRP A 102 -5.48 12.45 5.31
N ASN A 103 -6.12 13.26 6.17
CA ASN A 103 -6.86 14.47 5.80
C ASN A 103 -6.09 15.47 4.94
N GLU A 104 -4.77 15.53 5.08
CA GLU A 104 -3.90 16.41 4.28
C GLU A 104 -3.71 15.94 2.83
N VAL A 105 -4.14 14.71 2.52
CA VAL A 105 -4.01 14.09 1.21
C VAL A 105 -5.39 14.06 0.55
N GLN A 106 -5.51 14.73 -0.59
CA GLN A 106 -6.71 14.62 -1.44
C GLN A 106 -6.68 13.33 -2.26
N GLU A 107 -7.86 12.74 -2.45
CA GLU A 107 -8.03 11.57 -3.32
C GLU A 107 -7.84 11.95 -4.79
N ASP A 108 -7.32 11.02 -5.59
CA ASP A 108 -7.14 11.18 -7.02
C ASP A 108 -8.46 10.84 -7.74
N SER A 109 -9.10 11.87 -8.29
CA SER A 109 -10.40 11.74 -8.96
C SER A 109 -10.37 10.82 -10.18
N LYS A 110 -9.25 10.74 -10.90
CA LYS A 110 -9.13 9.84 -12.06
C LYS A 110 -9.10 8.40 -11.59
N ILE A 111 -8.28 8.11 -10.57
CA ILE A 111 -8.22 6.77 -9.97
C ILE A 111 -9.57 6.36 -9.41
N PHE A 112 -10.25 7.26 -8.68
CA PHE A 112 -11.58 7.01 -8.15
C PHE A 112 -12.58 6.62 -9.25
N ASN A 113 -12.62 7.37 -10.36
CA ASN A 113 -13.51 7.09 -11.47
C ASN A 113 -13.19 5.76 -12.17
N GLU A 114 -11.92 5.41 -12.31
CA GLU A 114 -11.51 4.14 -12.89
C GLU A 114 -11.83 2.95 -11.97
N LEU A 115 -11.67 3.09 -10.65
CA LEU A 115 -12.01 2.06 -9.66
C LEU A 115 -13.51 1.73 -9.68
N ARG A 116 -14.38 2.71 -9.90
CA ARG A 116 -15.85 2.50 -10.01
C ARG A 116 -16.29 1.70 -11.24
N LYS A 117 -15.39 1.48 -12.20
CA LYS A 117 -15.66 0.69 -13.41
C LYS A 117 -15.26 -0.78 -13.28
N ILE A 118 -14.60 -1.16 -12.17
CA ILE A 118 -14.13 -2.52 -11.90
C ILE A 118 -15.27 -3.34 -11.28
#